data_AF-A0A7G2JZX2-F1
#
_entry.id   AF-A0A7G2JZX2-F1
#
_cell.length_a   1.000
_cell.length_b   1.000
_cell.length_c   1.000
_cell.angle_alpha   90.00
_cell.angle_beta   90.00
_cell.angle_gamma   90.00
#
_symmetry.space_group_name_H-M   'P 1'
#
loop_
_entity.id
_entity.type
_entity.pdbx_description
1 polymer ?
#
loop_
_entity_poly.entity_id
_entity_poly.type
_entity_poly.pdbx_seq_one_letter_code
_entity_poly.pdbx_strand_id
1 'polypeptide(L)'
;SKRLNQLVAVSEITAGHDRHSGCQNAVDTTSNFQMTKWLKLKPLASLISLLSFGFATQTAMANGLQGMEVVNGTASMSINGKSTTITNSPNAIINWKQFNINQDELVRFVQENSNSAVFNRVTSDQISQLKGALNSNGQVFLINPNGIVMGKDAVI
;
A
#
# COMPACT_ATOMS: atom_id res chain seq x y z
N SER A 1 19.88 -30.86 -50.11
CA SER A 1 19.12 -29.74 -49.55
C SER A 1 18.84 -30.02 -48.08
N LYS A 2 19.60 -29.39 -47.18
CA LYS A 2 19.58 -29.64 -45.72
C LYS A 2 18.46 -28.80 -45.10
N ARG A 3 17.57 -29.44 -44.33
CA ARG A 3 16.55 -28.75 -43.52
C ARG A 3 17.11 -28.35 -42.14
N LEU A 4 16.59 -27.22 -41.70
CA LEU A 4 17.00 -26.33 -40.61
C LEU A 4 16.57 -26.80 -39.20
N ASN A 5 17.25 -26.19 -38.22
CA ASN A 5 16.83 -25.88 -36.85
C ASN A 5 16.61 -27.05 -35.86
N GLN A 6 17.61 -27.28 -35.01
CA GLN A 6 17.45 -27.87 -33.69
C GLN A 6 17.76 -26.82 -32.62
N LEU A 7 16.80 -26.60 -31.73
CA LEU A 7 17.01 -25.90 -30.46
C LEU A 7 17.15 -26.95 -29.36
N VAL A 8 18.24 -26.79 -28.61
CA VAL A 8 18.61 -27.56 -27.43
C VAL A 8 17.88 -26.97 -26.22
N ALA A 9 17.26 -27.82 -25.41
CA ALA A 9 17.03 -27.53 -24.01
C ALA A 9 17.50 -28.75 -23.21
N VAL A 10 18.58 -28.55 -22.45
CA VAL A 10 19.10 -29.47 -21.45
C VAL A 10 18.65 -28.95 -20.10
N SER A 11 18.06 -29.83 -19.30
CA SER A 11 18.29 -29.81 -17.86
C SER A 11 18.19 -31.22 -17.35
N GLU A 12 19.34 -31.78 -16.96
CA GLU A 12 19.44 -33.00 -16.19
C GLU A 12 19.11 -32.68 -14.73
N ILE A 13 18.26 -33.48 -14.09
CA ILE A 13 18.24 -33.62 -12.63
C ILE A 13 18.34 -35.12 -12.33
N THR A 14 19.49 -35.49 -11.79
CA THR A 14 19.70 -36.78 -11.14
C THR A 14 19.39 -36.64 -9.65
N ALA A 15 18.49 -37.48 -9.16
CA ALA A 15 18.44 -38.01 -7.79
C ALA A 15 17.65 -39.31 -7.92
N GLY A 16 18.26 -40.50 -7.78
CA GLY A 16 18.77 -41.02 -6.51
C GLY A 16 17.66 -41.86 -5.88
N HIS A 17 17.45 -43.08 -6.37
CA HIS A 17 17.68 -44.33 -5.63
C HIS A 17 16.83 -44.45 -4.35
N ASP A 18 15.72 -45.19 -4.43
CA ASP A 18 15.50 -46.31 -3.50
C ASP A 18 14.34 -47.23 -3.94
N ARG A 19 14.47 -48.48 -3.50
CA ARG A 19 13.87 -49.69 -4.07
C ARG A 19 12.40 -49.91 -3.71
N HIS A 20 11.77 -50.61 -4.65
CA HIS A 20 10.43 -51.16 -4.73
C HIS A 20 9.95 -52.03 -3.54
N SER A 21 8.70 -51.84 -3.13
CA SER A 21 7.63 -52.86 -2.90
C SER A 21 6.44 -52.14 -2.24
N GLY A 22 5.19 -52.09 -2.71
CA GLY A 22 4.50 -52.75 -3.81
C GLY A 22 3.12 -53.21 -3.34
N CYS A 23 2.08 -52.36 -3.44
CA CYS A 23 0.67 -52.79 -3.54
C CYS A 23 -0.27 -51.74 -4.19
N GLN A 24 -0.61 -52.01 -5.47
CA GLN A 24 -1.91 -51.84 -6.20
C GLN A 24 -2.43 -50.40 -6.45
N ASN A 25 -2.32 -49.84 -7.67
CA ASN A 25 -3.14 -50.00 -8.92
C ASN A 25 -4.60 -49.51 -8.76
N ALA A 26 -5.23 -48.72 -9.64
CA ALA A 26 -4.88 -48.05 -10.89
C ALA A 26 -5.96 -46.97 -11.17
N VAL A 27 -5.61 -45.94 -11.93
CA VAL A 27 -6.53 -44.93 -12.49
C VAL A 27 -7.04 -45.43 -13.85
N ASP A 28 -8.31 -45.20 -14.17
CA ASP A 28 -8.72 -45.15 -15.57
C ASP A 28 -9.76 -44.06 -15.87
N THR A 29 -9.62 -43.53 -17.08
CA THR A 29 -10.22 -42.34 -17.69
C THR A 29 -11.61 -42.63 -18.26
N THR A 30 -12.59 -41.71 -18.17
CA THR A 30 -13.60 -41.56 -19.24
C THR A 30 -14.44 -40.27 -19.21
N SER A 31 -14.86 -39.88 -20.40
CA SER A 31 -15.51 -38.65 -20.89
C SER A 31 -17.03 -38.51 -20.67
N ASN A 32 -17.50 -37.26 -20.82
CA ASN A 32 -18.88 -36.77 -20.71
C ASN A 32 -19.93 -37.44 -21.64
N PHE A 33 -21.12 -37.74 -21.09
CA PHE A 33 -22.42 -37.68 -21.80
C PHE A 33 -23.57 -37.39 -20.82
N GLN A 34 -24.54 -36.58 -21.26
CA GLN A 34 -25.66 -35.96 -20.51
C GLN A 34 -26.80 -36.93 -20.16
N MET A 35 -27.78 -36.42 -19.37
CA MET A 35 -29.08 -37.00 -18.92
C MET A 35 -29.00 -37.89 -17.65
N THR A 36 -29.81 -37.78 -16.59
CA THR A 36 -31.13 -37.17 -16.34
C THR A 36 -31.28 -36.78 -14.86
N LYS A 37 -32.15 -35.79 -14.65
CA LYS A 37 -32.59 -35.11 -13.44
C LYS A 37 -33.53 -35.95 -12.56
N TRP A 38 -33.19 -36.37 -11.34
CA TRP A 38 -34.20 -36.72 -10.30
C TRP A 38 -33.72 -36.38 -8.87
N LEU A 39 -34.50 -35.53 -8.22
CA LEU A 39 -34.36 -35.01 -6.85
C LEU A 39 -34.43 -36.13 -5.80
N LYS A 40 -33.69 -35.98 -4.68
CA LYS A 40 -34.26 -36.10 -3.32
C LYS A 40 -33.56 -35.14 -2.32
N LEU A 41 -34.41 -34.47 -1.55
CA LEU A 41 -34.14 -33.44 -0.55
C LEU A 41 -33.55 -34.02 0.75
N LYS A 42 -32.74 -33.28 1.52
CA LYS A 42 -33.15 -32.32 2.57
C LYS A 42 -31.92 -31.67 3.25
N PRO A 43 -32.12 -30.52 3.93
CA PRO A 43 -31.08 -29.51 4.17
C PRO A 43 -30.45 -29.67 5.55
N LEU A 44 -29.14 -29.40 5.65
CA LEU A 44 -28.52 -29.11 6.93
C LEU A 44 -27.89 -27.73 6.85
N ALA A 45 -28.63 -26.78 7.42
CA ALA A 45 -28.18 -25.44 7.70
C ALA A 45 -26.98 -25.49 8.66
N SER A 46 -25.94 -24.73 8.34
CA SER A 46 -25.20 -24.02 9.39
C SER A 46 -24.63 -22.74 8.81
N LEU A 47 -25.43 -21.69 9.01
CA LEU A 47 -25.10 -20.29 8.85
C LEU A 47 -24.09 -19.93 9.94
N ILE A 48 -22.84 -19.67 9.56
CA ILE A 48 -21.90 -18.95 10.42
C ILE A 48 -21.62 -17.61 9.75
N SER A 49 -22.60 -16.72 9.88
CA SER A 49 -22.38 -15.29 9.70
C SER A 49 -21.65 -14.79 10.94
N LEU A 50 -20.32 -14.85 10.94
CA LEU A 50 -19.54 -14.18 11.97
C LEU A 50 -19.51 -12.69 11.63
N LEU A 51 -20.40 -11.95 12.30
CA LEU A 51 -20.34 -10.50 12.46
C LEU A 51 -18.96 -10.12 12.98
N SER A 52 -18.07 -9.79 12.06
CA SER A 52 -16.83 -9.11 12.39
C SER A 52 -17.22 -7.71 12.81
N PHE A 53 -17.29 -7.48 14.12
CA PHE A 53 -17.34 -6.13 14.67
C PHE A 53 -16.10 -5.39 14.15
N GLY A 54 -16.30 -4.52 13.18
CA GLY A 54 -15.29 -3.58 12.75
C GLY A 54 -14.97 -2.70 13.95
N PHE A 55 -13.78 -2.84 14.51
CA PHE A 55 -13.18 -1.74 15.25
C PHE A 55 -12.95 -0.63 14.23
N ALA A 56 -13.92 0.27 14.10
CA ALA A 56 -13.70 1.57 13.49
C ALA A 56 -12.71 2.28 14.41
N THR A 57 -11.41 2.15 14.11
CA THR A 57 -10.44 3.08 14.67
C THR A 57 -10.85 4.45 14.15
N GLN A 58 -11.44 5.26 15.04
CA GLN A 58 -11.69 6.66 14.75
C GLN A 58 -10.32 7.32 14.69
N THR A 59 -9.70 7.23 13.51
CA THR A 59 -8.55 8.05 13.17
C THR A 59 -9.07 9.47 13.21
N ALA A 60 -8.71 10.19 14.28
CA ALA A 60 -8.91 11.62 14.34
C ALA A 60 -8.31 12.18 13.05
N MET A 61 -9.16 12.72 12.18
CA MET A 61 -8.69 13.34 10.95
C MET A 61 -7.96 14.61 11.40
N ALA A 62 -6.63 14.57 11.37
CA ALA A 62 -5.84 15.79 11.35
C ALA A 62 -6.28 16.55 10.09
N ASN A 63 -7.16 17.53 10.27
CA ASN A 63 -7.93 18.12 9.17
C ASN A 63 -7.08 19.02 8.27
N GLY A 64 -5.83 19.33 8.65
CA GLY A 64 -4.96 20.25 7.94
C GLY A 64 -4.32 19.69 6.66
N LEU A 65 -4.05 18.38 6.58
CA LEU A 65 -3.43 17.75 5.41
C LEU A 65 -4.46 16.98 4.61
N GLN A 66 -4.62 17.31 3.33
CA GLN A 66 -5.63 16.67 2.47
C GLN A 66 -5.12 16.41 1.06
N GLY A 67 -5.63 15.34 0.45
CA GLY A 67 -5.36 14.98 -0.95
C GLY A 67 -3.89 14.72 -1.22
N MET A 68 -3.25 13.92 -0.37
CA MET A 68 -1.89 13.45 -0.57
C MET A 68 -1.80 12.62 -1.86
N GLU A 69 -0.89 12.99 -2.75
CA GLU A 69 -0.57 12.24 -3.97
C GLU A 69 0.95 12.23 -4.15
N VAL A 70 1.55 11.05 -4.13
CA VAL A 70 3.00 10.90 -4.35
C VAL A 70 3.26 10.82 -5.85
N VAL A 71 3.97 11.80 -6.41
CA VAL A 71 4.28 11.88 -7.85
C VAL A 71 5.72 11.50 -8.18
N ASN A 72 6.61 11.45 -7.18
CA ASN A 72 7.96 10.92 -7.31
C ASN A 72 8.43 10.27 -6.00
N GLY A 73 9.17 9.17 -6.09
CA GLY A 73 9.66 8.42 -4.94
C GLY A 73 8.55 7.66 -4.21
N THR A 74 8.76 7.40 -2.92
CA THR A 74 7.74 6.81 -2.03
C THR A 74 7.49 7.70 -0.84
N ALA A 75 6.24 7.75 -0.39
CA ALA A 75 5.89 8.32 0.90
C ALA A 75 4.66 7.61 1.48
N SER A 76 4.64 7.47 2.79
CA SER A 76 3.48 6.97 3.55
C SER A 76 3.15 7.93 4.68
N MET A 77 1.86 8.01 5.02
CA MET A 77 1.37 8.85 6.11
C MET A 77 0.75 7.97 7.19
N SER A 78 1.06 8.27 8.45
CA SER A 78 0.40 7.71 9.63
C SER A 78 -0.09 8.84 10.52
N ILE A 79 -1.33 8.75 11.00
CA ILE A 79 -1.95 9.75 11.87
C ILE A 79 -2.21 9.11 13.24
N ASN A 80 -1.73 9.77 14.29
CA ASN A 80 -1.97 9.40 15.69
C ASN A 80 -2.43 10.65 16.46
N GLY A 81 -3.74 10.77 16.67
CA GLY A 81 -4.34 11.96 17.27
C GLY A 81 -4.04 13.22 16.46
N LYS A 82 -3.40 14.21 17.09
CA LYS A 82 -2.96 15.46 16.45
C LYS A 82 -1.56 15.39 15.81
N SER A 83 -0.91 14.23 15.83
CA SER A 83 0.40 14.04 15.24
C SER A 83 0.30 13.23 13.94
N THR A 84 0.86 13.78 12.87
CA THR A 84 1.00 13.12 11.58
C THR A 84 2.47 12.85 11.32
N THR A 85 2.81 11.59 11.07
CA THR A 85 4.16 11.19 10.64
C THR A 85 4.13 10.82 9.16
N ILE A 86 5.02 11.43 8.38
CA ILE A 86 5.22 11.13 6.96
C ILE A 86 6.60 10.52 6.81
N THR A 87 6.67 9.29 6.30
CA THR A 87 7.95 8.63 6.00
C THR A 87 8.14 8.66 4.50
N ASN A 88 9.29 9.14 4.01
CA ASN A 88 9.55 9.31 2.58
C ASN A 88 10.94 8.86 2.14
N SER A 89 11.06 8.49 0.86
CA SER A 89 12.35 8.30 0.19
C SER A 89 13.03 9.65 -0.09
N PRO A 90 14.36 9.67 -0.30
CA PRO A 90 15.06 10.88 -0.76
C PRO A 90 14.45 11.43 -2.06
N ASN A 91 14.35 12.76 -2.15
CA ASN A 91 13.81 13.51 -3.29
C ASN A 91 12.34 13.16 -3.64
N ALA A 92 11.57 12.65 -2.68
CA ALA A 92 10.15 12.41 -2.89
C ALA A 92 9.42 13.73 -3.20
N ILE A 93 8.48 13.69 -4.15
CA ILE A 93 7.62 14.82 -4.48
C ILE A 93 6.18 14.40 -4.16
N ILE A 94 5.54 15.19 -3.32
CA ILE A 94 4.20 14.94 -2.80
C ILE A 94 3.33 16.14 -3.15
N ASN A 95 2.32 15.90 -3.99
CA ASN A 95 1.25 16.84 -4.24
C ASN A 95 0.23 16.79 -3.11
N TRP A 96 -0.35 17.95 -2.81
CA TRP A 96 -1.38 18.13 -1.80
C TRP A 96 -2.52 18.96 -2.34
N LYS A 97 -3.76 18.59 -1.99
CA LYS A 97 -4.91 19.49 -2.12
C LYS A 97 -4.96 20.52 -1.00
N GLN A 98 -4.44 20.20 0.17
CA GLN A 98 -4.27 21.16 1.25
C GLN A 98 -3.06 20.77 2.10
N PHE A 99 -2.25 21.76 2.45
CA PHE A 99 -1.14 21.59 3.39
C PHE A 99 -1.23 22.66 4.46
N ASN A 100 -2.01 22.38 5.50
CA ASN A 100 -2.13 23.16 6.71
C ASN A 100 -1.65 22.34 7.91
N ILE A 101 -1.15 23.05 8.93
CA ILE A 101 -0.85 22.48 10.24
C ILE A 101 -1.58 23.36 11.23
N ASN A 102 -2.68 22.86 11.79
CA ASN A 102 -3.48 23.64 12.74
C ASN A 102 -2.73 23.83 14.05
N GLN A 103 -3.23 24.72 14.91
CA GLN A 103 -2.72 24.88 16.25
C GLN A 103 -2.81 23.54 17.01
N ASP A 104 -1.78 23.22 17.78
CA ASP A 104 -1.58 21.93 18.47
C ASP A 104 -1.40 20.69 17.57
N GLU A 105 -1.32 20.84 16.25
CA GLU A 105 -0.95 19.74 15.35
C GLU A 105 0.58 19.66 15.18
N LEU A 106 1.08 18.44 15.02
CA LEU A 106 2.48 18.15 14.70
C LEU A 106 2.54 17.36 13.40
N VAL A 107 3.24 17.88 12.39
CA VAL A 107 3.62 17.12 11.21
C VAL A 107 5.11 16.81 11.28
N ARG A 108 5.47 15.53 11.20
CA ARG A 108 6.86 15.07 11.27
C ARG A 108 7.24 14.28 10.02
N PHE A 109 8.27 14.73 9.34
CA PHE A 109 8.88 14.02 8.21
C PHE A 109 10.06 13.17 8.68
N VAL A 110 9.91 11.85 8.56
CA VAL A 110 10.97 10.85 8.80
C VAL A 110 11.57 10.46 7.46
N GLN A 111 12.73 11.02 7.17
CA GLN A 111 13.48 10.77 5.94
C GLN A 111 14.61 9.77 6.19
N GLU A 112 15.17 9.22 5.12
CA GLU A 112 16.25 8.23 5.20
C GLU A 112 17.47 8.71 6.00
N ASN A 113 17.89 9.97 5.82
CA ASN A 113 18.98 10.60 6.56
C ASN A 113 18.84 12.15 6.51
N SER A 114 19.77 12.86 7.15
CA SER A 114 19.74 14.33 7.25
C SER A 114 19.97 15.08 5.95
N ASN A 115 20.57 14.43 4.96
CA ASN A 115 20.81 15.02 3.64
C ASN A 115 19.61 14.79 2.69
N SER A 116 18.66 13.92 3.06
CA SER A 116 17.44 13.70 2.28
C SER A 116 16.57 14.95 2.24
N ALA A 117 15.85 15.09 1.12
CA ALA A 117 14.88 16.16 0.91
C ALA A 117 13.52 15.60 0.48
N VAL A 118 12.45 16.30 0.83
CA VAL A 118 11.08 16.06 0.36
C VAL A 118 10.45 17.36 -0.12
N PHE A 119 9.74 17.29 -1.24
CA PHE A 119 9.09 18.43 -1.86
C PHE A 119 7.57 18.30 -1.74
N ASN A 120 6.95 19.19 -0.99
CA ASN A 120 5.51 19.27 -0.80
C ASN A 120 4.95 20.39 -1.68
N ARG A 121 4.05 20.05 -2.61
CA ARG A 121 3.46 20.99 -3.56
C ARG A 121 1.96 21.08 -3.37
N VAL A 122 1.43 22.25 -3.05
CA VAL A 122 -0.02 22.48 -3.05
C VAL A 122 -0.46 22.77 -4.48
N THR A 123 -1.41 21.98 -4.99
CA THR A 123 -1.89 22.05 -6.39
C THR A 123 -3.32 22.56 -6.51
N SER A 124 -3.98 22.87 -5.40
CA SER A 124 -5.28 23.54 -5.35
C SER A 124 -5.10 25.05 -5.15
N ASP A 125 -6.21 25.78 -5.10
CA ASP A 125 -6.24 27.23 -4.81
C ASP A 125 -6.20 27.55 -3.30
N GLN A 126 -5.79 26.60 -2.45
CA GLN A 126 -5.74 26.79 -1.00
C GLN A 126 -4.42 27.41 -0.55
N ILE A 127 -4.49 28.38 0.38
CA ILE A 127 -3.33 28.93 1.09
C ILE A 127 -2.86 27.94 2.16
N SER A 128 -1.55 27.81 2.33
CA SER A 128 -0.95 27.01 3.42
C SER A 128 -0.91 27.82 4.72
N GLN A 129 -1.59 27.34 5.75
CA GLN A 129 -1.58 27.90 7.09
C GLN A 129 -0.82 26.97 8.04
N LEU A 130 0.36 27.40 8.47
CA LEU A 130 1.22 26.65 9.37
C LEU A 130 1.15 27.31 10.75
N LYS A 131 0.28 26.81 11.62
CA LYS A 131 -0.01 27.33 12.97
C LYS A 131 0.48 26.41 14.09
N GLY A 132 0.80 25.16 13.77
CA GLY A 132 1.35 24.17 14.71
C GLY A 132 2.84 23.93 14.49
N ALA A 133 3.27 22.69 14.69
CA ALA A 133 4.66 22.27 14.58
C ALA A 133 4.91 21.47 13.29
N LEU A 134 5.97 21.81 12.57
CA LEU A 134 6.57 21.02 11.50
C LEU A 134 7.94 20.57 11.97
N ASN A 135 8.27 19.28 11.81
CA ASN A 135 9.58 18.77 12.19
C ASN A 135 10.12 17.78 11.14
N SER A 136 11.43 17.72 10.96
CA SER A 136 12.06 16.69 10.15
C SER A 136 13.46 16.37 10.63
N ASN A 137 13.91 15.14 10.37
CA ASN A 137 15.32 14.78 10.47
C ASN A 137 16.13 15.15 9.20
N GLY A 138 15.49 15.63 8.14
CA GLY A 138 16.11 16.08 6.88
C GLY A 138 15.53 17.41 6.38
N GLN A 139 15.58 17.66 5.08
CA GLN A 139 15.13 18.91 4.46
C GLN A 139 13.67 18.81 3.97
N VAL A 140 12.85 19.81 4.29
CA VAL A 140 11.44 19.87 3.84
C VAL A 140 11.24 21.14 3.04
N PHE A 141 10.80 20.98 1.79
CA PHE A 141 10.41 22.09 0.92
C PHE A 141 8.89 22.13 0.82
N LEU A 142 8.30 23.30 1.03
CA LEU A 142 6.88 23.55 0.80
C LEU A 142 6.73 24.61 -0.29
N ILE A 143 5.99 24.26 -1.34
CA ILE A 143 5.70 25.11 -2.48
C ILE A 143 4.19 25.31 -2.56
N ASN A 144 3.74 26.55 -2.37
CA ASN A 144 2.35 26.93 -2.54
C ASN A 144 2.27 28.30 -3.24
N PRO A 145 1.92 28.35 -4.54
CA PRO A 145 1.77 29.60 -5.29
C PRO A 145 0.73 30.56 -4.70
N ASN A 146 -0.26 30.05 -3.95
CA ASN A 146 -1.29 30.86 -3.32
C ASN A 146 -0.79 31.57 -2.04
N GLY A 147 0.38 31.15 -1.54
CA GLY A 147 1.01 31.71 -0.36
C GLY A 147 1.14 30.73 0.80
N ILE A 148 2.07 31.07 1.70
CA ILE A 148 2.37 30.33 2.92
C ILE A 148 2.32 31.34 4.08
N VAL A 149 1.48 31.06 5.07
CA VAL A 149 1.29 31.91 6.26
C VAL A 149 1.74 31.14 7.49
N MET A 150 2.69 31.73 8.23
CA MET A 150 3.15 31.22 9.52
C MET A 150 2.34 31.85 10.65
N GLY A 151 1.77 31.03 11.52
CA GLY A 151 1.09 31.47 12.74
C GLY A 151 2.08 31.96 13.80
N LYS A 152 1.61 32.78 14.74
CA LYS A 152 2.47 33.37 15.79
C LYS A 152 3.19 32.34 16.67
N ASP A 153 2.59 31.16 16.85
CA ASP A 153 3.11 30.08 17.70
C ASP A 153 3.68 28.92 16.87
N ALA A 154 3.83 29.10 15.56
CA ALA A 154 4.32 28.05 14.68
C ALA A 154 5.80 27.75 14.95
N VAL A 155 6.17 26.47 14.91
CA VAL A 155 7.55 26.01 15.07
C VAL A 155 7.90 25.12 13.88
N ILE A 156 9.01 25.41 13.20
CA ILE A 156 9.47 24.72 11.98
C ILE A 156 10.89 24.20 12.20
#